data_AF-U2H630-F1
#
_entry.id   AF-U2H630-F1
#
_cell.length_a   1.000
_cell.length_b   1.000
_cell.length_c   1.000
_cell.angle_alpha   90.00
_cell.angle_beta   90.00
_cell.angle_gamma   90.00
#
_symmetry.space_group_name_H-M   'P 1'
#
loop_
_entity.id
_entity.type
_entity.pdbx_description
1 polymer ?
#
loop_
_entity_poly.entity_id
_entity_poly.type
_entity_poly.pdbx_seq_one_letter_code
_entity_poly.pdbx_strand_id
1 'polypeptide(L)'
;MKIEYLQLFIPVLLILLAGIGWLYRHEKERRLEIEKQLSDKKYDVYIRLLTVFFDLLKQVKKGQPTNSAKLIDKMLDIKKEIIIFGNDEVLFAFFKWERDSQTKRNLKALAELIIEIRRDMGNNKTSVTTKDFLKSLVSTDEDFKYLQEQGYELS
;
A
#
# COMPACT_ATOMS: atom_id res chain seq x y z
N MET A 1 -14.85 39.17 -48.38
CA MET A 1 -15.75 39.09 -47.22
C MET A 1 -15.79 37.73 -46.52
N LYS A 2 -16.42 36.64 -47.01
CA LYS A 2 -16.45 35.34 -46.27
C LYS A 2 -15.05 34.74 -45.97
N ILE A 3 -14.08 34.95 -46.85
CA ILE A 3 -12.71 34.42 -46.71
C ILE A 3 -11.89 35.18 -45.67
N GLU A 4 -12.08 36.50 -45.54
CA GLU A 4 -11.37 37.34 -44.55
C GLU A 4 -11.80 37.02 -43.11
N TYR A 5 -13.10 36.78 -42.88
CA TYR A 5 -13.60 36.33 -41.57
C TYR A 5 -13.05 34.96 -41.18
N LEU A 6 -12.90 34.05 -42.16
CA LEU A 6 -12.33 32.73 -41.92
C LEU A 6 -10.84 32.81 -41.56
N GLN A 7 -10.09 33.71 -42.22
CA GLN A 7 -8.67 33.96 -41.91
C GLN A 7 -8.44 34.57 -40.53
N LEU A 8 -9.37 35.39 -40.02
CA LEU A 8 -9.27 35.96 -38.66
C LEU A 8 -9.75 34.97 -37.58
N PHE A 9 -10.67 34.05 -37.92
CA PHE A 9 -11.24 33.08 -36.97
C PHE A 9 -10.27 31.94 -36.63
N ILE A 10 -9.52 31.43 -37.61
CA ILE A 10 -8.56 30.33 -37.43
C ILE A 10 -7.52 30.63 -36.31
N PRO A 11 -6.81 31.77 -36.30
CA PRO A 11 -5.81 32.03 -35.24
C PRO A 11 -6.44 32.19 -33.86
N VAL A 12 -7.64 32.78 -33.77
CA VAL A 12 -8.38 32.89 -32.49
C VAL A 12 -8.75 31.50 -31.96
N LEU A 13 -9.23 30.63 -32.85
CA LEU A 13 -9.53 29.24 -32.49
C LEU A 13 -8.27 28.48 -32.04
N LEU A 14 -7.14 28.67 -32.72
CA LEU A 14 -5.86 28.04 -32.33
C LEU A 14 -5.39 28.52 -30.96
N ILE A 15 -5.50 29.82 -30.65
CA ILE A 15 -5.15 30.37 -29.34
C ILE A 15 -6.07 29.79 -28.25
N LEU A 16 -7.37 29.66 -28.53
CA LEU A 16 -8.32 29.05 -27.59
C LEU A 16 -7.99 27.58 -27.33
N LEU A 17 -7.71 26.80 -28.38
CA LEU A 17 -7.32 25.39 -28.24
C LEU A 17 -6.00 25.23 -27.49
N ALA A 18 -5.02 26.10 -27.75
CA ALA A 18 -3.76 26.11 -27.01
C ALA A 18 -3.98 26.45 -25.52
N GLY A 19 -4.83 27.43 -25.21
CA GLY A 19 -5.19 27.81 -23.85
C GLY A 19 -5.88 26.67 -23.08
N ILE A 20 -6.85 25.99 -23.70
CA ILE A 20 -7.53 24.83 -23.11
C ILE A 20 -6.53 23.68 -22.89
N GLY A 21 -5.68 23.41 -23.88
CA GLY A 21 -4.64 22.38 -23.78
C GLY A 21 -3.66 22.64 -22.64
N TRP A 22 -3.24 23.90 -22.46
CA TRP A 22 -2.38 24.31 -21.37
C TRP A 22 -3.06 24.16 -19.99
N LEU A 23 -4.31 24.61 -19.85
CA LEU A 23 -5.08 24.47 -18.61
C LEU A 23 -5.26 23.00 -18.22
N TYR A 24 -5.62 22.14 -19.17
CA TYR A 24 -5.76 20.70 -18.93
C TYR A 24 -4.44 20.07 -18.51
N ARG A 25 -3.35 20.41 -19.20
CA ARG A 25 -2.01 19.91 -18.88
C ARG A 25 -1.57 20.35 -17.48
N HIS A 26 -1.77 21.62 -17.13
CA HIS A 26 -1.38 22.15 -15.82
C HIS A 26 -2.11 21.45 -14.66
N GLU A 27 -3.42 21.27 -14.77
CA GLU A 27 -4.20 20.57 -13.75
C GLU A 27 -3.79 19.09 -13.65
N LYS A 28 -3.51 18.44 -14.79
CA LYS A 28 -3.02 17.06 -14.82
C LYS A 28 -1.65 16.92 -14.15
N GLU A 29 -0.71 17.81 -14.46
CA GLU A 29 0.63 17.83 -13.86
C GLU A 29 0.56 18.04 -12.35
N ARG A 30 -0.29 18.98 -11.88
CA ARG A 30 -0.50 19.20 -10.44
C ARG A 30 -1.02 17.95 -9.73
N ARG A 31 -1.99 17.25 -10.33
CA ARG A 31 -2.54 16.00 -9.78
C ARG A 31 -1.48 14.90 -9.72
N LEU A 32 -0.73 14.73 -10.81
CA LEU A 32 0.36 13.75 -10.88
C LEU A 32 1.44 14.04 -9.83
N GLU A 33 1.78 15.30 -9.59
CA GLU A 33 2.75 15.68 -8.57
C GLU A 33 2.25 15.34 -7.16
N ILE A 34 1.01 15.68 -6.85
CA ILE A 34 0.39 15.33 -5.55
C ILE A 34 0.32 13.82 -5.37
N GLU A 35 -0.12 13.08 -6.39
CA GLU A 35 -0.17 11.61 -6.38
C GLU A 35 1.21 11.01 -6.18
N LYS A 36 2.24 11.57 -6.83
CA LYS A 36 3.63 11.12 -6.67
C LYS A 36 4.12 11.36 -5.24
N GLN A 37 3.94 12.56 -4.70
CA GLN A 37 4.34 12.86 -3.32
C GLN A 37 3.61 11.96 -2.32
N LEU A 38 2.31 11.73 -2.52
CA LEU A 38 1.53 10.81 -1.71
C LEU A 38 2.05 9.37 -1.83
N SER A 39 2.35 8.91 -3.04
CA SER A 39 2.91 7.58 -3.31
C SER A 39 4.27 7.38 -2.63
N ASP A 40 5.14 8.39 -2.66
CA ASP A 40 6.43 8.37 -1.97
C ASP A 40 6.26 8.23 -0.45
N LYS A 41 5.27 8.93 0.14
CA LYS A 41 4.93 8.79 1.57
C LYS A 41 4.37 7.41 1.89
N LYS A 42 3.42 6.91 1.09
CA LYS A 42 2.86 5.55 1.24
C LYS A 42 3.98 4.49 1.21
N TYR A 43 4.89 4.59 0.25
CA TYR A 43 6.01 3.67 0.08
C TYR A 43 6.88 3.59 1.33
N ASP A 44 7.28 4.73 1.88
CA ASP A 44 8.11 4.82 3.09
C ASP A 44 7.42 4.14 4.29
N VAL A 45 6.14 4.45 4.51
CA VAL A 45 5.35 3.90 5.63
C VAL A 45 5.21 2.37 5.50
N TYR A 46 4.83 1.89 4.31
CA TYR A 46 4.61 0.46 4.07
C TYR A 46 5.90 -0.36 4.18
N ILE A 47 7.03 0.19 3.73
CA ILE A 47 8.34 -0.45 3.93
C ILE A 47 8.72 -0.50 5.40
N ARG A 48 8.48 0.56 6.16
CA ARG A 48 8.74 0.55 7.61
C ARG A 48 7.91 -0.51 8.32
N LEU A 49 6.63 -0.65 7.97
CA LEU A 49 5.77 -1.72 8.49
C LEU A 49 6.34 -3.11 8.18
N LEU A 50 6.67 -3.36 6.91
CA LEU A 50 7.27 -4.64 6.49
C LEU A 50 8.61 -4.91 7.18
N THR A 51 9.43 -3.88 7.35
CA THR A 51 10.72 -3.98 8.02
C THR A 51 10.52 -4.39 9.48
N VAL A 52 9.60 -3.75 10.20
CA VAL A 52 9.26 -4.15 11.57
C VAL A 52 8.84 -5.61 11.63
N PHE A 53 7.96 -6.04 10.72
CA PHE A 53 7.52 -7.44 10.66
C PHE A 53 8.69 -8.42 10.41
N PHE A 54 9.51 -8.18 9.39
CA PHE A 54 10.61 -9.07 9.05
C PHE A 54 11.74 -9.06 10.10
N ASP A 55 11.99 -7.92 10.74
CA ASP A 55 12.92 -7.82 11.87
C ASP A 55 12.45 -8.65 13.06
N LEU A 56 11.14 -8.63 13.37
CA LEU A 56 10.55 -9.49 14.39
C LEU A 56 10.67 -10.96 14.01
N LEU A 57 10.31 -11.32 12.78
CA LEU A 57 10.41 -12.69 12.28
C LEU A 57 11.85 -13.21 12.36
N LYS A 58 12.83 -12.37 12.02
CA LYS A 58 14.27 -12.69 12.12
C LYS A 58 14.71 -12.89 13.57
N GLN A 59 14.26 -12.05 14.49
CA GLN A 59 14.57 -12.19 15.92
C GLN A 59 13.99 -13.50 16.49
N VAL A 60 12.73 -13.80 16.16
CA VAL A 60 12.08 -15.06 16.56
C VAL A 60 12.84 -16.27 16.01
N LYS A 61 13.18 -16.28 14.71
CA LYS A 61 13.95 -17.38 14.08
C LYS A 61 15.35 -17.55 14.70
N LYS A 62 15.93 -16.49 15.27
CA LYS A 62 17.24 -16.51 15.94
C LYS A 62 17.17 -16.70 17.46
N GLY A 63 15.98 -16.79 18.05
CA GLY A 63 15.80 -16.86 19.51
C GLY A 63 16.30 -15.60 20.25
N GLN A 64 16.31 -14.44 19.60
CA GLN A 64 16.78 -13.19 20.19
C GLN A 64 15.66 -12.46 20.95
N PRO A 65 15.96 -11.81 22.08
CA PRO A 65 14.98 -11.03 22.82
C PRO A 65 14.57 -9.78 22.03
N THR A 66 13.27 -9.51 21.97
CA THR A 66 12.71 -8.32 21.32
C THR A 66 12.69 -7.13 22.28
N ASN A 67 13.16 -5.96 21.83
CA ASN A 67 12.98 -4.70 22.57
C ASN A 67 11.56 -4.17 22.35
N SER A 68 10.66 -4.46 23.30
CA SER A 68 9.23 -4.17 23.21
C SER A 68 8.89 -2.67 23.22
N ALA A 69 9.59 -1.85 24.01
CA ALA A 69 9.30 -0.42 24.10
C ALA A 69 9.57 0.30 22.76
N LYS A 70 10.76 0.07 22.17
CA LYS A 70 11.11 0.65 20.86
C LYS A 70 10.21 0.17 19.73
N LEU A 71 9.66 -1.04 19.85
CA LEU A 71 8.71 -1.59 18.88
C LEU A 71 7.37 -0.87 18.95
N ILE A 72 6.86 -0.62 20.16
CA ILE A 72 5.59 0.10 20.37
C ILE A 72 5.65 1.49 19.77
N ASP A 73 6.72 2.26 20.05
CA ASP A 73 6.88 3.61 19.51
C ASP A 73 6.87 3.61 17.97
N LYS A 74 7.64 2.71 17.35
CA LYS A 74 7.66 2.54 15.89
C LYS A 74 6.29 2.19 15.33
N MET A 75 5.56 1.28 15.98
CA MET A 75 4.23 0.86 15.52
C MET A 75 3.21 1.99 15.64
N LEU A 76 3.28 2.84 16.66
CA LEU A 76 2.42 4.01 16.81
C LEU A 76 2.68 5.05 15.71
N ASP A 77 3.95 5.28 15.37
CA ASP A 77 4.30 6.17 14.25
C ASP A 77 3.79 5.64 12.92
N ILE A 78 3.99 4.35 12.64
CA ILE A 78 3.46 3.70 11.44
C ILE A 78 1.93 3.79 11.40
N LYS A 79 1.24 3.51 12.52
CA LYS A 79 -0.23 3.58 12.59
C LYS A 79 -0.74 4.98 12.25
N LYS A 80 -0.15 6.01 12.84
CA LYS A 80 -0.46 7.42 12.55
C LYS A 80 -0.33 7.72 11.05
N GLU A 81 0.74 7.24 10.42
CA GLU A 81 0.98 7.51 9.01
C GLU A 81 0.09 6.70 8.07
N ILE A 82 -0.24 5.44 8.41
CA ILE A 82 -1.23 4.64 7.66
C ILE A 82 -2.60 5.31 7.70
N ILE A 83 -3.00 5.89 8.85
CA ILE A 83 -4.26 6.65 8.95
C ILE A 83 -4.28 7.86 8.01
N ILE A 84 -3.14 8.54 7.83
CA ILE A 84 -3.05 9.76 7.01
C ILE A 84 -2.92 9.43 5.52
N PHE A 85 -2.08 8.47 5.18
CA PHE A 85 -1.66 8.23 3.80
C PHE A 85 -2.29 7.00 3.16
N GLY A 86 -2.70 5.99 3.93
CA GLY A 86 -3.29 4.77 3.40
C GLY A 86 -4.69 4.99 2.83
N ASN A 87 -5.09 4.18 1.85
CA ASN A 87 -6.49 4.10 1.43
C ASN A 87 -7.33 3.33 2.47
N ASP A 88 -8.65 3.43 2.33
CA ASP A 88 -9.60 2.83 3.26
C ASP A 88 -9.41 1.31 3.39
N GLU A 89 -9.14 0.60 2.29
CA GLU A 89 -8.92 -0.84 2.30
C GLU A 89 -7.70 -1.24 3.14
N VAL A 90 -6.57 -0.53 3.00
CA VAL A 90 -5.37 -0.75 3.81
C VAL A 90 -5.66 -0.42 5.27
N LEU A 91 -6.36 0.67 5.55
CA LEU A 91 -6.66 1.10 6.91
C LEU A 91 -7.54 0.06 7.64
N PHE A 92 -8.58 -0.44 7.00
CA PHE A 92 -9.44 -1.48 7.57
C PHE A 92 -8.69 -2.80 7.75
N ALA A 93 -7.85 -3.20 6.80
CA ALA A 93 -7.02 -4.39 6.94
C ALA A 93 -6.01 -4.24 8.10
N PHE A 94 -5.47 -3.04 8.30
CA PHE A 94 -4.56 -2.74 9.41
C PHE A 94 -5.26 -2.87 10.77
N PHE A 95 -6.44 -2.25 10.92
CA PHE A 95 -7.23 -2.38 12.16
C PHE A 95 -7.67 -3.81 12.43
N LYS A 96 -8.00 -4.58 11.38
CA LYS A 96 -8.31 -6.00 11.51
C LYS A 96 -7.10 -6.77 12.04
N TRP A 97 -5.91 -6.55 11.48
CA TRP A 97 -4.69 -7.18 11.94
C TRP A 97 -4.32 -6.80 13.39
N GLU A 98 -4.46 -5.53 13.76
CA GLU A 98 -4.22 -5.05 15.14
C GLU A 98 -5.18 -5.73 16.14
N ARG A 99 -6.48 -5.79 15.82
CA ARG A 99 -7.49 -6.46 16.65
C ARG A 99 -7.22 -7.95 16.79
N ASP A 100 -6.81 -8.60 15.70
CA ASP A 100 -6.59 -10.04 15.67
C ASP A 100 -5.17 -10.42 16.16
N SER A 101 -4.41 -9.45 16.69
CA SER A 101 -2.97 -9.59 16.99
C SER A 101 -2.63 -10.71 17.98
N GLN A 102 -3.52 -11.02 18.92
CA GLN A 102 -3.34 -12.08 19.92
C GLN A 102 -4.12 -13.36 19.56
N THR A 103 -4.72 -13.42 18.39
CA THR A 103 -5.56 -14.53 17.95
C THR A 103 -4.83 -15.40 16.94
N LYS A 104 -5.36 -16.62 16.73
CA LYS A 104 -4.91 -17.53 15.67
C LYS A 104 -5.20 -17.02 14.24
N ARG A 105 -5.88 -15.89 14.10
CA ARG A 105 -6.13 -15.19 12.82
C ARG A 105 -5.06 -14.16 12.47
N ASN A 106 -4.17 -13.79 13.40
CA ASN A 106 -3.17 -12.73 13.20
C ASN A 106 -2.45 -12.90 11.86
N LEU A 107 -1.91 -14.09 11.58
CA LEU A 107 -1.12 -14.34 10.37
C LEU A 107 -1.93 -14.11 9.09
N LYS A 108 -3.18 -14.56 9.05
CA LYS A 108 -4.06 -14.31 7.91
C LYS A 108 -4.43 -12.84 7.78
N ALA A 109 -4.78 -12.18 8.88
CA ALA A 109 -5.07 -10.74 8.86
C ALA A 109 -3.86 -9.91 8.41
N LEU A 110 -2.64 -10.31 8.80
CA LEU A 110 -1.40 -9.73 8.29
C LEU A 110 -1.25 -9.96 6.78
N ALA A 111 -1.45 -11.19 6.32
CA ALA A 111 -1.36 -11.50 4.90
C ALA A 111 -2.35 -10.67 4.07
N GLU A 112 -3.59 -10.54 4.54
CA GLU A 112 -4.61 -9.68 3.93
C GLU A 112 -4.15 -8.22 3.88
N LEU A 113 -3.61 -7.68 4.97
CA LEU A 113 -3.03 -6.33 5.00
C LEU A 113 -1.92 -6.15 3.95
N ILE A 114 -1.02 -7.13 3.81
CA ILE A 114 0.04 -7.05 2.79
C ILE A 114 -0.54 -7.07 1.37
N ILE A 115 -1.59 -7.85 1.12
CA ILE A 115 -2.27 -7.84 -0.19
C ILE A 115 -2.91 -6.48 -0.46
N GLU A 116 -3.60 -5.88 0.50
CA GLU A 116 -4.20 -4.55 0.31
C GLU A 116 -3.15 -3.47 0.10
N ILE A 117 -2.03 -3.51 0.84
CA ILE A 117 -0.88 -2.61 0.61
C ILE A 117 -0.34 -2.76 -0.81
N ARG A 118 -0.21 -4.00 -1.31
CA ARG A 118 0.25 -4.23 -2.69
C ARG A 118 -0.70 -3.62 -3.72
N ARG A 119 -2.02 -3.76 -3.50
CA ARG A 119 -3.04 -3.14 -4.36
C ARG A 119 -2.94 -1.61 -4.31
N ASP A 120 -2.87 -1.01 -3.12
CA ASP A 120 -2.74 0.44 -2.95
C ASP A 120 -1.47 0.99 -3.63
N MET A 121 -0.40 0.20 -3.68
CA MET A 121 0.84 0.51 -4.41
C MET A 121 0.76 0.27 -5.94
N GLY A 122 -0.44 0.05 -6.49
CA GLY A 122 -0.68 -0.09 -7.94
C GLY A 122 -0.69 -1.52 -8.47
N ASN A 123 -0.52 -2.55 -7.61
CA ASN A 123 -0.60 -3.95 -8.04
C ASN A 123 -2.04 -4.48 -8.00
N ASN A 124 -2.98 -3.74 -8.62
CA ASN A 124 -4.42 -4.02 -8.57
C ASN A 124 -4.81 -5.39 -9.12
N LYS A 125 -3.97 -5.98 -9.98
CA LYS A 125 -4.17 -7.28 -10.63
C LYS A 125 -3.24 -8.37 -10.08
N THR A 126 -2.76 -8.22 -8.84
CA THR A 126 -1.90 -9.23 -8.19
C THR A 126 -2.61 -10.60 -8.15
N SER A 127 -1.96 -11.63 -8.66
CA SER A 127 -2.40 -13.03 -8.52
C SER A 127 -1.89 -13.68 -7.24
N VAL A 128 -0.95 -13.02 -6.54
CA VAL A 128 -0.44 -13.46 -5.23
C VAL A 128 -1.59 -13.46 -4.23
N THR A 129 -1.88 -14.63 -3.67
CA THR A 129 -2.90 -14.80 -2.64
C THR A 129 -2.32 -14.64 -1.23
N THR A 130 -3.20 -14.50 -0.24
CA THR A 130 -2.82 -14.53 1.18
C THR A 130 -2.10 -15.83 1.53
N LYS A 131 -2.55 -16.96 0.99
CA LYS A 131 -1.92 -18.28 1.17
C LYS A 131 -0.51 -18.33 0.58
N ASP A 132 -0.30 -17.76 -0.60
CA ASP A 132 1.04 -17.73 -1.23
C ASP A 132 2.02 -16.92 -0.39
N PHE A 133 1.57 -15.77 0.12
CA PHE A 133 2.37 -14.97 1.05
C PHE A 133 2.69 -15.75 2.33
N LEU A 134 1.69 -16.38 2.96
CA LEU A 134 1.91 -17.16 4.18
C LEU A 134 2.88 -18.33 3.98
N LYS A 135 2.76 -19.05 2.86
CA LYS A 135 3.69 -20.11 2.46
C LYS A 135 5.12 -19.59 2.31
N SER A 136 5.31 -18.35 1.86
CA SER A 136 6.64 -17.75 1.74
C SER A 136 7.35 -17.50 3.08
N LEU A 137 6.62 -17.49 4.21
CA LEU A 137 7.18 -17.25 5.53
C LEU A 137 7.79 -18.50 6.18
N VAL A 138 7.31 -19.67 5.75
CA VAL A 138 7.72 -20.99 6.24
C VAL A 138 8.68 -21.65 5.25
N SER A 139 9.48 -22.61 5.74
CA SER A 139 10.53 -23.24 4.92
C SER A 139 10.01 -24.43 4.13
N THR A 140 9.02 -25.14 4.68
CA THR A 140 8.46 -26.36 4.08
C THR A 140 6.92 -26.34 4.08
N ASP A 141 6.31 -27.16 3.23
CA ASP A 141 4.86 -27.38 3.27
C ASP A 141 4.42 -28.11 4.56
N GLU A 142 5.32 -28.83 5.22
CA GLU A 142 5.07 -29.49 6.51
C GLU A 142 4.91 -28.45 7.62
N ASP A 143 5.77 -27.44 7.66
CA ASP A 143 5.66 -26.31 8.60
C ASP A 143 4.32 -25.58 8.44
N PHE A 144 3.85 -25.43 7.19
CA PHE A 144 2.56 -24.81 6.90
C PHE A 144 1.41 -25.65 7.47
N LYS A 145 1.42 -26.97 7.25
CA LYS A 145 0.41 -27.89 7.80
C LYS A 145 0.43 -27.91 9.32
N TYR A 146 1.61 -27.92 9.93
CA TYR A 146 1.77 -27.85 11.37
C TYR A 146 1.06 -26.63 11.95
N LEU A 147 1.21 -25.45 11.34
CA LEU A 147 0.47 -24.25 11.78
C LEU A 147 -1.05 -24.42 11.67
N GLN A 148 -1.56 -25.06 10.62
CA GLN A 148 -2.99 -25.35 10.49
C GLN A 148 -3.47 -26.30 11.60
N GLU A 149 -2.71 -27.34 11.92
CA GLU A 149 -3.00 -28.28 13.01
C GLU A 149 -2.99 -27.60 14.39
N GLN A 150 -2.13 -26.58 14.57
CA GLN A 150 -2.11 -25.72 15.75
C GLN A 150 -3.28 -24.72 15.82
N GLY A 151 -4.25 -24.83 14.90
CA GLY A 151 -5.47 -24.04 14.88
C GLY A 151 -5.33 -22.65 14.27
N TYR A 152 -4.24 -22.36 13.54
CA TYR A 152 -4.13 -21.10 12.81
C TYR A 152 -5.06 -21.08 11.59
N GLU A 153 -5.83 -20.00 11.46
CA GLU A 153 -6.74 -19.82 10.34
C GLU A 153 -5.96 -19.27 9.14
N LEU A 154 -5.38 -20.14 8.31
CA LEU A 154 -4.50 -19.77 7.17
C LEU A 154 -5.19 -19.79 5.79
N SER A 155 -6.51 -20.05 5.76
CA SER A 155 -7.37 -20.08 4.56
C SER A 155 -8.51 -19.09 4.71
#